data_AF-A0A5C6LS43-F1
#
_entry.id   AF-A0A5C6LS43-F1
#
_cell.length_a   1.000
_cell.length_b   1.000
_cell.length_c   1.000
_cell.angle_alpha   90.00
_cell.angle_beta   90.00
_cell.angle_gamma   90.00
#
_symmetry.space_group_name_H-M   'P 1'
#
loop_
_entity.id
_entity.type
_entity.pdbx_description
1 polymer ?
#
loop_
_entity_poly.entity_id
_entity_poly.type
_entity_poly.pdbx_seq_one_letter_code
_entity_poly.pdbx_strand_id
1 'polypeptide(L)' 'MCEDSKGFIWIGTDGGGLNRFDRKTGTFRHYQYDAFNKNTLGSNEVLAITEDSKGNIWVGTWEED' A
#
# COMPACT_ATOMS: atom_id res chain seq x y z
N MET A 1 3.17 -8.65 -0.17
CA MET A 1 4.05 -7.89 -1.08
C MET A 1 3.59 -8.12 -2.51
N CYS A 2 3.62 -7.10 -3.36
CA CYS A 2 3.24 -7.16 -4.77
C CYS A 2 4.24 -6.31 -5.59
N GLU A 3 4.73 -6.83 -6.72
CA GLU A 3 5.43 -6.02 -7.72
C GLU A 3 4.43 -5.65 -8.82
N ASP A 4 4.32 -4.36 -9.13
CA ASP A 4 3.41 -3.89 -10.16
C ASP A 4 4.05 -3.90 -11.56
N SER A 5 3.21 -3.77 -12.58
CA SER A 5 3.59 -3.73 -14.00
C SER A 5 4.57 -2.59 -14.36
N LYS A 6 4.74 -1.59 -13.48
CA LYS A 6 5.68 -0.46 -13.64
C LYS A 6 7.01 -0.71 -12.92
N GLY A 7 7.15 -1.82 -12.20
CA GLY A 7 8.35 -2.23 -11.47
C GLY A 7 8.46 -1.62 -10.06
N PHE A 8 7.41 -1.01 -9.52
CA PHE A 8 7.37 -0.62 -8.12
C PHE A 8 7.09 -1.84 -7.25
N ILE A 9 7.72 -1.90 -6.07
CA ILE A 9 7.39 -2.92 -5.07
C ILE A 9 6.47 -2.32 -4.02
N TRP A 10 5.31 -2.92 -3.84
CA TRP A 10 4.35 -2.59 -2.81
C TRP A 10 4.45 -3.56 -1.63
N ILE A 11 4.64 -3.03 -0.44
CA ILE A 11 4.91 -3.76 0.79
C ILE A 11 3.89 -3.33 1.83
N GLY A 12 3.04 -4.28 2.22
CA GLY A 12 2.12 -4.13 3.34
C GLY A 12 2.84 -4.50 4.62
N THR A 13 2.46 -3.85 5.71
CA THR A 13 3.05 -4.07 7.03
C THR A 13 1.96 -4.28 8.06
N ASP A 14 2.34 -4.89 9.17
CA ASP A 14 1.53 -5.05 10.38
C ASP A 14 1.71 -3.77 11.22
N GLY A 15 0.85 -2.77 11.00
CA GLY A 15 0.78 -1.51 11.74
C GLY A 15 1.58 -0.33 11.17
N GLY A 16 2.44 -0.55 10.18
CA GLY A 16 3.27 0.51 9.56
C GLY A 16 2.66 1.16 8.30
N GLY A 17 1.52 0.65 7.81
CA GLY A 17 0.87 1.08 6.57
C GLY A 17 1.42 0.40 5.31
N LEU A 18 1.25 1.08 4.18
CA LEU A 18 1.66 0.63 2.85
C LEU A 18 2.91 1.39 2.39
N ASN A 19 3.93 0.65 1.97
CA ASN A 19 5.16 1.21 1.45
C ASN A 19 5.30 0.89 -0.04
N ARG A 20 5.61 1.90 -0.85
CA ARG A 20 5.96 1.73 -2.27
C ARG A 20 7.44 2.03 -2.47
N PHE A 21 8.20 1.02 -2.84
CA PHE A 21 9.62 1.14 -3.18
C PHE A 21 9.79 1.38 -4.67
N ASP A 22 10.52 2.44 -5.03
CA ASP A 22 11.00 2.69 -6.38
C ASP A 22 12.41 2.13 -6.54
N ARG A 23 12.53 1.05 -7.31
CA ARG A 23 13.83 0.38 -7.57
C ARG A 23 14.82 1.26 -8.32
N LYS A 24 14.35 2.24 -9.09
CA LYS A 24 15.21 3.12 -9.90
C LYS A 24 15.90 4.17 -9.05
N THR A 25 15.19 4.70 -8.06
CA THR A 25 15.71 5.75 -7.16
C THR A 25 16.19 5.20 -5.82
N GLY A 26 15.80 3.98 -5.45
CA GLY A 26 16.10 3.38 -4.15
C GLY A 26 15.33 4.03 -3.00
N THR A 27 14.18 4.67 -3.28
CA THR A 27 13.41 5.41 -2.28
C THR A 27 12.06 4.77 -1.98
N PHE A 28 11.56 5.02 -0.76
CA PHE A 28 10.23 4.60 -0.32
C PHE A 28 9.27 5.78 -0.30
N ARG A 29 8.03 5.53 -0.74
CA ARG A 29 6.89 6.37 -0.43
C ARG A 29 5.98 5.63 0.55
N HIS A 30 5.63 6.31 1.62
CA HIS A 30 4.83 5.75 2.72
C HIS A 30 3.40 6.27 2.60
N TYR A 31 2.44 5.36 2.77
CA TYR A 31 1.01 5.67 2.88
C TYR A 31 0.53 5.12 4.22
N GLN A 32 -0.12 5.96 5.00
CA GLN A 32 -0.61 5.65 6.34
C GLN A 32 -2.03 6.14 6.50
N TYR A 33 -2.76 5.52 7.43
CA TYR A 33 -4.07 5.98 7.88
C TYR A 33 -3.98 7.33 8.59
N ASP A 34 -4.90 8.22 8.25
CA ASP A 34 -5.16 9.47 8.96
C ASP A 34 -6.67 9.58 9.23
N ALA A 35 -7.04 9.57 10.51
CA ALA A 35 -8.43 9.60 10.97
C ALA A 35 -9.19 10.86 10.52
N PHE A 36 -8.48 11.94 10.14
CA PHE A 36 -9.08 13.19 9.70
C PHE A 36 -9.09 13.34 8.17
N ASN A 37 -8.53 12.38 7.44
CA ASN A 37 -8.44 12.42 5.98
C ASN A 37 -8.91 11.11 5.34
N LYS A 38 -10.14 11.13 4.83
CA LYS A 38 -10.78 10.00 4.14
C LYS A 38 -10.10 9.56 2.84
N ASN A 39 -9.12 10.32 2.34
CA ASN A 39 -8.33 9.95 1.16
C ASN A 39 -7.02 9.23 1.53
N THR A 40 -6.92 8.68 2.75
CA THR A 40 -5.81 7.86 3.22
C THR A 40 -6.19 6.38 3.32
N LEU A 41 -5.28 5.52 3.79
CA LEU A 41 -5.59 4.10 3.99
C LEU A 41 -6.72 3.93 5.01
N GLY A 42 -7.56 2.90 4.87
CA GLY A 42 -8.57 2.59 5.88
C GLY A 42 -7.96 2.15 7.22
N SER A 43 -6.80 1.49 7.17
CA SER A 43 -6.03 1.09 8.36
C SER A 43 -4.55 0.94 7.99
N ASN A 44 -3.68 0.99 9.00
CA ASN A 44 -2.26 0.72 8.83
C ASN A 44 -1.93 -0.78 8.74
N GLU A 45 -2.91 -1.65 9.01
CA GLU A 45 -2.78 -3.10 8.95
C GLU A 45 -3.06 -3.59 7.53
N VAL A 46 -2.00 -3.79 6.74
CA VAL A 46 -2.13 -4.15 5.32
C VAL A 46 -1.94 -5.66 5.11
N LEU A 47 -3.03 -6.35 4.84
CA LEU A 47 -3.07 -7.81 4.71
C LEU A 47 -2.84 -8.32 3.28
N ALA A 48 -3.33 -7.58 2.29
CA ALA A 48 -3.29 -8.01 0.89
C ALA A 48 -3.00 -6.84 -0.05
N ILE A 49 -2.24 -7.13 -1.11
CA ILE A 49 -1.93 -6.17 -2.18
C ILE A 49 -1.97 -6.92 -3.50
N THR A 50 -2.71 -6.39 -4.48
CA THR A 50 -2.74 -6.93 -5.84
C THR A 50 -2.90 -5.82 -6.86
N GLU A 51 -2.44 -6.06 -8.09
CA GLU A 51 -2.66 -5.17 -9.23
C GLU A 51 -3.75 -5.76 -10.13
N ASP A 52 -4.69 -4.94 -10.59
CA ASP A 52 -5.68 -5.36 -11.59
C ASP A 52 -5.19 -5.22 -13.03
N SER A 53 -5.95 -5.76 -13.98
CA SER A 53 -5.62 -5.69 -15.42
C SER A 53 -5.52 -4.27 -16.01
N LYS A 54 -5.96 -3.23 -15.29
CA LYS A 54 -5.86 -1.82 -15.69
C LYS A 54 -4.70 -1.10 -15.02
N GLY A 55 -3.91 -1.80 -14.20
CA GLY A 55 -2.78 -1.25 -13.47
C GLY A 55 -3.16 -0.48 -12.21
N ASN A 56 -4.36 -0.71 -11.66
CA ASN A 56 -4.73 -0.17 -10.35
C ASN A 56 -4.24 -1.10 -9.24
N ILE A 57 -3.79 -0.51 -8.14
CA ILE A 57 -3.38 -1.25 -6.94
C ILE A 57 -4.55 -1.33 -5.97
N TRP A 58 -4.94 -2.55 -5.64
CA TRP A 58 -5.94 -2.88 -4.65
C TRP A 58 -5.24 -3.29 -3.36
N VAL A 59 -5.69 -2.71 -2.25
CA VAL A 59 -5.09 -2.89 -0.93
C VAL A 59 -6.19 -3.34 0.02
N GLY A 60 -6.03 -4.53 0.58
CA GLY A 60 -6.91 -5.05 1.63
C GLY A 60 -6.32 -4.74 2.99
N THR A 61 -7.04 -3.99 3.81
CA THR A 61 -6.65 -3.65 5.18
C THR A 61 -7.54 -4.36 6.20
N TRP A 62 -7.02 -4.54 7.42
CA TRP A 62 -7.82 -5.00 8.55
C TRP A 62 -8.32 -3.81 9.38
N GLU A 63 -9.58 -3.87 9.79
CA GLU A 63 -10.23 -2.90 10.68
C GLU A 63 -11.03 -3.70 11.71
N GLU A 64 -11.00 -3.28 12.98
CA GLU A 64 -11.91 -3.78 14.01
C GLU A 64 -13.19 -2.94 13.98
N ASP A 65 -14.34 -3.61 14.05
CA ASP A 65 -15.68 -2.97 14.15
C ASP A 65 -15.91 -2.27 15.51
#